data_AF-A0A5Q0UGL5-F1
#
_entry.id   AF-A0A5Q0UGL5-F1
#
_cell.length_a   1.000
_cell.length_b   1.000
_cell.length_c   1.000
_cell.angle_alpha   90.00
_cell.angle_beta   90.00
_cell.angle_gamma   90.00
#
_symmetry.space_group_name_H-M   'P 1'
#
loop_
_entity.id
_entity.type
_entity.pdbx_description
1 polymer ?
#
loop_
_entity_poly.entity_id
_entity_poly.type
_entity_poly.pdbx_seq_one_letter_code
_entity_poly.pdbx_strand_id
1 'polypeptide(L)'
;MINQITQQLDISSILLVAALIAAFVIAFKVMEMIFDTMLIAGISATFYIGLRMIQGGPISINDVLLFTFLGASLYMTYSLLASLYKLGATVLPIPVHIIEAALKPLQYTWSKIEELKERDDFAPKQTNSQKQKKQKEEEKDKSEKSTKEVILGNKDKEDEDEE
;
A
#
# COMPACT_ATOMS: atom_id res chain seq x y z
N MET A 1 -10.98 -51.61 26.13
CA MET A 1 -9.74 -51.94 25.39
C MET A 1 -9.73 -51.49 23.92
N ILE A 2 -10.73 -50.76 23.42
CA ILE A 2 -10.77 -50.29 22.02
C ILE A 2 -10.19 -48.87 21.85
N ASN A 3 -10.14 -48.07 22.92
CA ASN A 3 -9.75 -46.65 22.86
C ASN A 3 -8.24 -46.36 22.83
N GLN A 4 -7.36 -47.36 22.95
CA GLN A 4 -5.90 -47.14 22.87
C GLN A 4 -5.30 -47.41 21.49
N ILE A 5 -6.07 -48.01 20.57
CA ILE A 5 -5.60 -48.32 19.21
C ILE A 5 -5.66 -47.07 18.30
N THR A 6 -6.47 -46.07 18.65
CA THR A 6 -6.71 -44.88 17.82
C THR A 6 -5.80 -43.69 18.13
N GLN A 7 -4.98 -43.74 19.19
CA GLN A 7 -4.24 -42.56 19.68
C GLN A 7 -2.77 -42.46 19.26
N GLN A 8 -2.21 -43.47 18.60
CA GLN A 8 -0.93 -43.37 17.88
C GLN A 8 -1.19 -43.26 16.38
N LEU A 9 -1.88 -42.20 15.95
CA LEU A 9 -1.53 -41.65 14.64
C LEU A 9 -0.12 -41.09 14.82
N ASP A 10 0.88 -41.90 14.45
CA ASP A 10 2.29 -41.47 14.46
C ASP A 10 2.37 -40.10 13.77
N ILE A 11 2.85 -39.10 14.50
CA ILE A 11 2.97 -37.72 14.02
C ILE A 11 3.75 -37.69 12.69
N SER A 12 4.70 -38.61 12.54
CA SER A 12 5.45 -38.88 11.32
C SER A 12 4.56 -39.22 10.12
N SER A 13 3.52 -40.04 10.31
CA SER A 13 2.57 -40.40 9.25
C SER A 13 1.70 -39.20 8.85
N ILE A 14 1.25 -38.39 9.81
CA ILE A 14 0.52 -37.15 9.52
C ILE A 14 1.42 -36.17 8.75
N LEU A 15 2.67 -36.00 9.19
CA LEU A 15 3.64 -35.11 8.56
C LEU A 15 4.01 -35.59 7.15
N LEU A 16 4.12 -36.91 6.93
CA LEU A 16 4.38 -37.50 5.63
C LEU A 16 3.19 -37.28 4.68
N VAL A 17 1.96 -37.47 5.16
CA VAL A 17 0.76 -37.16 4.36
C VAL A 17 0.69 -35.67 4.03
N ALA A 18 0.98 -34.78 4.99
CA ALA A 18 1.03 -33.34 4.75
C ALA A 18 2.10 -32.95 3.72
N ALA A 19 3.30 -33.53 3.81
CA ALA A 19 4.37 -33.32 2.86
C ALA A 19 4.01 -33.85 1.46
N LEU A 20 3.34 -35.01 1.39
CA LEU A 20 2.85 -35.58 0.13
C LEU A 20 1.83 -34.65 -0.54
N ILE A 21 0.87 -34.13 0.24
CA ILE A 21 -0.13 -33.16 -0.26
C ILE A 21 0.58 -31.90 -0.76
N ALA A 22 1.53 -31.35 0.01
CA ALA A 22 2.30 -30.17 -0.40
C ALA A 22 3.06 -30.42 -1.72
N ALA A 23 3.73 -31.56 -1.84
CA ALA A 23 4.42 -31.95 -3.08
C ALA A 23 3.45 -32.06 -4.25
N PHE A 24 2.25 -32.62 -4.04
CA PHE A 24 1.22 -32.74 -5.06
C PHE A 24 0.70 -31.37 -5.54
N VAL A 25 0.48 -30.44 -4.60
CA VAL A 25 0.09 -29.06 -4.92
C VAL A 25 1.17 -28.36 -5.75
N ILE A 26 2.43 -28.53 -5.37
CA ILE A 26 3.56 -27.98 -6.14
C ILE A 26 3.59 -28.61 -7.55
N ALA A 27 3.43 -29.92 -7.64
CA ALA A 27 3.44 -30.63 -8.93
C ALA A 27 2.33 -30.14 -9.86
N PHE A 28 1.11 -29.97 -9.36
CA PHE A 28 0.01 -29.41 -10.15
C PHE A 28 0.30 -28.00 -10.64
N LYS A 29 0.87 -27.15 -9.77
CA LYS A 29 1.23 -25.79 -10.15
C LYS A 29 2.32 -25.75 -11.23
N VAL A 30 3.30 -26.64 -11.13
CA VAL A 30 4.33 -26.79 -12.16
C VAL A 30 3.71 -27.28 -13.47
N MET A 31 2.78 -28.24 -13.40
CA MET A 31 2.08 -28.75 -14.58
C MET A 31 1.29 -27.66 -15.30
N GLU A 32 0.53 -26.83 -14.56
CA GLU A 32 -0.20 -25.69 -15.11
C GLU A 32 0.74 -24.72 -15.84
N MET A 33 1.88 -24.38 -15.23
CA MET A 33 2.89 -23.53 -15.85
C MET A 33 3.49 -24.12 -17.14
N ILE A 34 3.69 -25.45 -17.17
CA ILE A 34 4.17 -26.16 -18.36
C ILE A 34 3.10 -26.10 -19.47
N PHE A 35 1.83 -26.30 -19.13
CA PHE A 35 0.73 -26.21 -20.10
C PHE A 35 0.63 -24.83 -20.73
N ASP A 36 0.70 -23.77 -19.92
CA ASP A 36 0.70 -22.40 -20.44
C ASP A 36 1.87 -22.14 -21.39
N THR A 37 3.07 -22.59 -20.99
CA THR A 37 4.27 -22.44 -21.81
C THR A 37 4.13 -23.20 -23.14
N MET A 38 3.61 -24.43 -23.09
CA MET A 38 3.38 -25.26 -24.28
C MET A 38 2.34 -24.64 -25.21
N LEU A 39 1.27 -24.08 -24.65
CA LEU A 39 0.21 -23.43 -25.40
C LEU A 39 0.77 -22.19 -26.13
N ILE A 40 1.52 -21.35 -25.44
CA ILE A 40 2.12 -20.15 -26.03
C ILE A 40 3.14 -20.53 -27.10
N ALA A 41 3.97 -21.55 -26.83
CA ALA A 41 4.91 -22.08 -27.80
C ALA A 41 4.20 -22.59 -29.08
N GLY A 42 3.07 -23.29 -28.91
CA GLY A 42 2.22 -23.76 -30.00
C GLY A 42 1.55 -22.62 -30.79
N ILE A 43 1.06 -21.58 -30.11
CA ILE A 43 0.53 -20.36 -30.75
C ILE A 43 1.63 -19.67 -31.54
N SER A 44 2.83 -19.52 -30.98
CA SER A 44 3.97 -18.92 -31.68
C SER A 44 4.38 -19.72 -32.92
N ALA A 45 4.40 -21.06 -32.84
CA ALA A 45 4.64 -21.93 -33.99
C ALA A 45 3.60 -21.70 -35.11
N THR A 46 2.33 -21.71 -34.72
CA THR A 46 1.20 -21.56 -35.64
C THR A 46 1.20 -20.17 -36.28
N PHE A 47 1.52 -19.13 -35.49
CA PHE A 47 1.66 -17.76 -35.96
C PHE A 47 2.77 -17.63 -37.01
N TYR A 48 3.94 -18.23 -36.77
CA TYR A 48 5.02 -18.23 -37.76
C TYR A 48 4.61 -18.93 -39.06
N ILE A 49 3.96 -20.09 -38.96
CA ILE A 49 3.46 -20.83 -40.14
C ILE A 49 2.46 -19.98 -40.92
N GLY A 50 1.51 -19.35 -40.24
CA GLY A 50 0.52 -18.45 -40.84
C GLY A 50 1.17 -17.25 -41.55
N LEU A 51 2.14 -16.61 -40.89
CA LEU A 51 2.90 -15.50 -41.47
C LEU A 51 3.66 -15.94 -42.74
N ARG A 52 4.25 -17.15 -42.72
CA ARG A 52 4.96 -17.68 -43.88
C ARG A 52 4.05 -18.07 -45.03
N MET A 53 2.86 -18.60 -44.75
CA MET A 53 1.86 -18.86 -45.78
C MET A 53 1.44 -17.58 -46.51
N ILE A 54 1.28 -16.47 -45.79
CA ILE A 54 0.94 -15.16 -46.39
C ILE A 54 2.09 -14.63 -47.26
N GLN A 55 3.34 -14.81 -46.83
CA GLN A 55 4.51 -14.34 -47.56
C GLN A 55 4.93 -15.23 -48.75
N GLY A 56 4.34 -16.42 -48.88
CA GLY A 56 4.70 -17.39 -49.93
C GLY A 56 6.12 -17.96 -49.80
N GLY A 57 6.72 -17.90 -48.62
CA GLY A 57 8.08 -18.38 -48.37
C GLY A 57 8.11 -19.87 -47.98
N PRO A 58 9.25 -20.56 -48.16
CA PRO A 58 9.41 -21.93 -47.69
C PRO A 58 9.33 -21.99 -46.15
N ILE A 59 8.67 -23.02 -45.62
CA ILE A 59 8.58 -23.27 -44.18
C ILE A 59 9.78 -24.12 -43.76
N SER A 60 10.65 -23.57 -42.92
CA SER A 60 11.78 -24.27 -42.31
C SER A 60 11.38 -24.75 -40.91
N ILE A 61 11.59 -26.04 -40.62
CA ILE A 61 11.33 -26.62 -39.29
C ILE A 61 12.19 -25.94 -38.22
N ASN A 62 13.43 -25.57 -38.56
CA ASN A 62 14.33 -24.87 -37.65
C ASN A 62 13.76 -23.51 -37.24
N ASP A 63 13.15 -22.78 -38.18
CA ASP A 63 12.57 -21.47 -37.92
C ASP A 63 11.29 -21.60 -37.08
N VAL A 64 10.46 -22.62 -37.36
CA VAL A 64 9.29 -22.93 -36.54
C VAL A 64 9.71 -23.20 -35.10
N LEU A 65 10.70 -24.08 -34.89
CA LEU A 65 11.24 -24.39 -33.56
C LEU A 65 11.82 -23.16 -32.87
N LEU A 66 12.55 -22.32 -33.61
CA LEU A 66 13.10 -21.07 -33.07
C LEU A 66 11.97 -20.15 -32.61
N PHE A 67 10.90 -20.02 -33.38
CA PHE A 67 9.75 -19.19 -33.02
C PHE A 67 8.96 -19.75 -31.83
N THR A 68 8.81 -21.08 -31.76
CA THR A 68 8.26 -21.81 -30.61
C THR A 68 9.07 -21.55 -29.35
N PHE A 69 10.40 -21.68 -29.44
CA PHE A 69 11.31 -21.42 -28.33
C PHE A 69 11.28 -19.95 -27.90
N LEU A 70 11.23 -19.03 -28.86
CA LEU A 70 11.15 -17.60 -28.59
C LEU A 70 9.87 -17.26 -27.84
N GLY A 71 8.72 -17.79 -28.28
CA GLY A 71 7.44 -17.65 -27.60
C GLY A 71 7.48 -18.18 -26.16
N ALA A 72 8.01 -19.38 -25.96
CA ALA A 72 8.17 -19.97 -24.63
C ALA A 72 9.10 -19.14 -23.73
N SER A 73 10.25 -18.69 -24.24
CA SER A 73 11.22 -17.88 -23.49
C SER A 73 10.65 -16.52 -23.09
N LEU A 74 9.85 -15.91 -23.97
CA LEU A 74 9.21 -14.62 -23.72
C LEU A 74 8.16 -14.74 -22.62
N TYR A 75 7.34 -15.80 -22.66
CA TYR A 75 6.40 -16.11 -21.59
C TYR A 75 7.10 -16.37 -20.26
N MET A 76 8.16 -17.18 -20.24
CA MET A 76 8.91 -17.43 -19.00
C MET A 76 9.49 -16.13 -18.43
N THR A 77 10.08 -15.29 -19.28
CA THR A 77 10.66 -14.01 -18.85
C THR A 77 9.59 -13.07 -18.31
N TYR A 78 8.45 -12.98 -19.00
CA TYR A 78 7.30 -12.20 -18.55
C TYR A 78 6.75 -12.70 -17.21
N SER A 79 6.56 -14.02 -17.05
CA SER A 79 6.07 -14.64 -15.83
C SER A 79 7.05 -14.45 -14.66
N LEU A 80 8.36 -14.55 -14.92
CA LEU A 80 9.38 -14.22 -13.93
C LEU A 80 9.30 -12.75 -13.51
N LEU A 81 9.17 -11.84 -14.46
CA LEU A 81 9.08 -10.41 -14.17
C LEU A 81 7.79 -10.06 -13.41
N ALA A 82 6.67 -10.66 -13.79
CA ALA A 82 5.39 -10.51 -13.08
C ALA A 82 5.46 -11.09 -11.66
N SER A 83 6.16 -12.21 -11.47
CA SER A 83 6.41 -12.78 -10.16
C SER A 83 7.32 -11.88 -9.32
N LEU A 84 8.40 -11.36 -9.90
CA LEU A 84 9.28 -10.39 -9.25
C LEU A 84 8.52 -9.12 -8.86
N TYR A 85 7.64 -8.63 -9.72
CA TYR A 85 6.81 -7.47 -9.42
C TYR A 85 5.85 -7.73 -8.27
N LYS A 86 5.17 -8.89 -8.25
CA LYS A 86 4.28 -9.28 -7.15
C LYS A 86 5.05 -9.48 -5.83
N LEU A 87 6.20 -10.15 -5.88
CA LEU A 87 7.10 -10.29 -4.73
C LEU A 87 7.61 -8.93 -4.25
N GLY A 88 8.06 -8.07 -5.17
CA GLY A 88 8.48 -6.71 -4.88
C GLY A 88 7.36 -5.92 -4.21
N ALA A 89 6.16 -5.88 -4.80
CA ALA A 89 5.01 -5.18 -4.25
C ALA A 89 4.57 -5.71 -2.87
N THR A 90 4.79 -7.00 -2.58
CA THR A 90 4.41 -7.61 -1.29
C THR A 90 5.51 -7.46 -0.24
N VAL A 91 6.79 -7.49 -0.64
CA VAL A 91 7.95 -7.47 0.25
C VAL A 91 8.44 -6.04 0.53
N LEU A 92 8.31 -5.09 -0.41
CA LEU A 92 8.67 -3.68 -0.20
C LEU A 92 7.89 -2.95 0.91
N PRO A 93 6.58 -3.11 1.09
CA PRO A 93 5.86 -2.33 2.10
C PRO A 93 6.28 -2.73 3.53
N ILE A 94 6.75 -3.95 3.74
CA ILE A 94 7.15 -4.46 5.07
C ILE A 94 8.30 -3.63 5.67
N PRO A 95 9.49 -3.50 5.05
CA PRO A 95 10.56 -2.66 5.57
C PRO A 95 10.20 -1.17 5.54
N VAL A 96 9.42 -0.70 4.57
CA VAL A 96 9.02 0.72 4.49
C VAL A 96 8.15 1.12 5.69
N HIS A 97 7.18 0.28 6.07
CA HIS A 97 6.33 0.55 7.24
C HIS A 97 7.13 0.45 8.56
N ILE A 98 8.13 -0.44 8.63
CA ILE A 98 9.01 -0.55 9.80
C ILE A 98 9.89 0.70 9.95
N ILE A 99 10.46 1.20 8.84
CA ILE A 99 11.27 2.43 8.83
C ILE A 99 10.41 3.66 9.16
N GLU A 100 9.21 3.77 8.59
CA GLU A 100 8.29 4.88 8.87
C GLU A 100 7.81 4.85 10.34
N ALA A 101 7.49 3.67 10.88
CA ALA A 101 7.12 3.50 12.28
C ALA A 101 8.30 3.79 13.24
N ALA A 102 9.53 3.50 12.83
CA ALA A 102 10.73 3.81 13.60
C ALA A 102 11.08 5.32 13.56
N LEU A 103 10.79 6.01 12.47
CA LEU A 103 11.08 7.44 12.30
C LEU A 103 10.02 8.36 12.93
N LYS A 104 8.76 7.93 13.03
CA LYS A 104 7.67 8.69 13.70
C LYS A 104 7.98 9.13 15.15
N PRO A 105 8.42 8.25 16.06
CA PRO A 105 8.75 8.68 17.43
C PRO A 105 9.96 9.63 17.45
N LEU A 106 10.89 9.48 16.51
CA LEU A 106 12.11 10.29 16.43
C LEU A 106 11.82 11.73 15.96
N GLN A 107 10.94 11.89 14.96
CA GLN A 107 10.42 13.19 14.54
C GLN A 107 9.63 13.88 15.65
N TYR A 108 8.79 13.14 16.39
CA TYR A 108 8.02 13.70 17.50
C TYR A 108 8.91 14.17 18.67
N THR A 109 10.01 13.46 18.94
CA THR A 109 10.99 13.93 19.95
C THR A 109 11.78 15.14 19.47
N TRP A 110 12.10 15.27 18.18
CA TRP A 110 12.80 16.44 17.65
C TRP A 110 11.93 17.70 17.64
N SER A 111 10.66 17.61 17.21
CA SER A 111 9.76 18.77 17.23
C SER A 111 9.53 19.31 18.65
N LYS A 112 9.50 18.42 19.65
CA LYS A 112 9.35 18.80 21.05
C LYS A 112 10.60 19.45 21.64
N ILE A 113 11.78 19.08 21.16
CA ILE A 113 13.05 19.71 21.54
C ILE A 113 13.17 21.10 20.90
N GLU A 114 12.66 21.26 19.69
CA GLU A 114 12.63 22.55 18.98
C GLU A 114 11.67 23.55 19.66
N GLU A 115 10.48 23.10 20.09
CA GLU A 115 9.54 23.91 20.90
C GLU A 115 10.11 24.30 22.27
N LEU A 116 10.94 23.45 22.88
CA LEU A 116 11.60 23.77 24.16
C LEU A 116 12.74 24.78 23.96
N LYS A 117 13.43 24.72 22.81
CA LYS A 117 14.50 25.67 22.48
C LYS A 117 13.97 27.07 22.18
N GLU A 118 12.78 27.19 21.60
CA GLU A 118 12.09 28.48 21.43
C GLU A 118 11.57 29.08 22.76
N ARG A 119 11.34 28.25 23.79
CA ARG A 119 10.88 28.72 25.10
C ARG A 119 11.99 29.20 26.02
N ASP A 120 13.23 28.77 25.83
CA ASP A 120 14.37 29.21 26.64
C ASP A 120 14.92 30.59 26.23
N ASP A 121 14.48 31.14 25.09
CA ASP A 121 14.75 32.55 24.72
C ASP A 121 13.77 33.55 25.35
N PHE A 122 12.76 33.10 26.10
CA PHE A 122 11.88 33.97 26.90
C PHE A 122 12.22 33.90 28.40
N ALA A 123 13.29 34.61 28.75
CA ALA A 123 13.58 34.99 30.12
C ALA A 123 12.37 35.67 30.80
N PRO A 124 12.08 35.37 32.09
CA PRO A 124 10.95 35.95 32.80
C PRO A 124 11.23 37.42 33.14
N LYS A 125 10.53 38.35 32.47
CA LYS A 125 10.51 39.75 32.94
C LYS A 125 9.61 39.86 34.17
N GLN A 126 10.30 40.08 35.28
CA GLN A 126 9.89 40.42 36.64
C GLN A 126 8.56 41.18 36.79
N THR A 127 7.77 40.67 37.73
CA THR A 127 6.98 41.40 38.73
C THR A 127 7.49 42.83 39.01
N ASN A 128 6.75 43.84 38.55
CA ASN A 128 6.63 45.14 39.23
C ASN A 128 5.54 45.99 38.57
N SER A 129 4.30 45.90 39.07
CA SER A 129 3.30 46.98 39.09
C SER A 129 2.04 46.58 39.88
N GLN A 130 2.23 46.04 41.08
CA GLN A 130 1.26 46.18 42.17
C GLN A 130 1.68 47.40 43.00
N LYS A 131 1.43 48.60 42.50
CA LYS A 131 1.38 49.85 43.29
C LYS A 131 0.85 50.97 42.39
N GLN A 132 -0.48 51.06 42.33
CA GLN A 132 -1.29 52.29 42.24
C GLN A 132 -2.63 52.00 41.54
N LYS A 133 -3.65 51.74 42.36
CA LYS A 133 -5.05 52.22 42.24
C LYS A 133 -6.00 51.28 42.99
N LYS A 134 -5.80 51.20 44.31
CA LYS A 134 -6.92 51.20 45.26
C LYS A 134 -7.06 52.65 45.71
N GLN A 135 -8.05 53.36 45.14
CA GLN A 135 -8.74 54.55 45.66
C GLN A 135 -9.30 55.36 44.48
N LYS A 136 -10.53 55.02 44.08
CA LYS A 136 -11.61 55.97 43.79
C LYS A 136 -12.90 55.17 43.58
N GLU A 137 -13.78 55.28 44.58
CA GLU A 137 -15.26 55.40 44.47
C GLU A 137 -15.98 54.23 43.77
N GLU A 138 -16.69 53.30 44.43
CA GLU A 138 -17.79 53.49 45.40
C GLU A 138 -18.66 54.71 45.08
N GLU A 139 -19.55 54.57 44.08
CA GLU A 139 -20.95 55.05 44.15
C GLU A 139 -21.75 54.65 42.89
N LYS A 140 -23.02 54.29 43.12
CA LYS A 140 -24.16 54.25 42.16
C LYS A 140 -24.38 53.01 41.30
N ASP A 141 -24.99 52.05 41.98
CA ASP A 141 -26.33 51.53 41.68
C ASP A 141 -27.25 52.51 40.88
N LYS A 142 -28.08 51.93 39.99
CA LYS A 142 -29.17 52.51 39.15
C LYS A 142 -28.85 53.27 37.85
N SER A 143 -29.08 52.61 36.71
CA SER A 143 -30.16 52.96 35.73
C SER A 143 -30.12 51.94 34.57
N GLU A 144 -31.12 51.08 34.43
CA GLU A 144 -32.29 51.30 33.57
C GLU A 144 -32.00 51.70 32.10
N LYS A 145 -32.53 50.85 31.20
CA LYS A 145 -33.09 51.15 29.87
C LYS A 145 -32.14 51.61 28.76
N SER A 146 -32.21 50.91 27.63
CA SER A 146 -32.72 51.46 26.35
C SER A 146 -32.19 50.60 25.18
N THR A 147 -33.04 49.75 24.57
CA THR A 147 -33.61 49.94 23.20
C THR A 147 -32.56 49.68 22.11
N LYS A 148 -32.58 48.53 21.42
CA LYS A 148 -33.35 48.26 20.18
C LYS A 148 -32.97 49.23 19.05
N GLU A 149 -32.24 48.73 18.05
CA GLU A 149 -32.40 48.98 16.60
C GLU A 149 -31.27 48.26 15.82
N VAL A 150 -31.55 47.32 14.89
CA VAL A 150 -31.96 47.50 13.47
C VAL A 150 -30.72 47.93 12.64
N ILE A 151 -30.23 47.18 11.64
CA ILE A 151 -30.72 47.10 10.24
C ILE A 151 -30.09 45.90 9.50
N LEU A 152 -30.88 45.38 8.56
CA LEU A 152 -30.66 44.34 7.52
C LEU A 152 -29.79 44.79 6.32
N GLY A 153 -29.31 43.80 5.54
CA GLY A 153 -28.95 43.93 4.11
C GLY A 153 -27.43 44.02 3.87
N ASN A 154 -26.82 43.41 2.86
CA ASN A 154 -27.27 43.00 1.53
C ASN A 154 -26.28 41.96 0.96
N LYS A 155 -26.76 40.88 0.33
CA LYS A 155 -26.75 40.59 -1.12
C LYS A 155 -25.43 40.09 -1.73
N ASP A 156 -25.58 38.90 -2.32
CA ASP A 156 -25.16 38.46 -3.66
C ASP A 156 -23.66 38.41 -4.01
N LYS A 157 -23.18 37.17 -4.24
CA LYS A 157 -22.35 36.74 -5.38
C LYS A 157 -22.75 35.29 -5.69
N GLU A 158 -23.45 35.00 -6.77
CA GLU A 158 -23.00 34.90 -8.18
C GLU A 158 -22.04 33.73 -8.45
N ASP A 159 -22.28 33.14 -9.62
CA ASP A 159 -21.49 32.18 -10.42
C ASP A 159 -22.02 30.73 -10.33
N GLU A 160 -22.94 30.32 -11.21
CA GLU A 160 -22.82 30.01 -12.66
C GLU A 160 -22.33 28.58 -12.94
N ASP A 161 -23.09 27.96 -13.85
CA ASP A 161 -22.79 26.85 -14.75
C ASP A 161 -22.74 25.40 -14.24
N GLU A 162 -23.72 24.60 -14.68
CA GLU A 162 -23.52 23.51 -15.68
C GLU A 162 -24.85 22.75 -15.91
N GLU A 163 -25.52 23.01 -17.04
CA GLU A 163 -26.08 22.03 -18.02
C GLU A 163 -26.95 22.71 -19.09
#